data_AF-A0A4Y8C816-F1
#
_entry.id   AF-A0A4Y8C816-F1
#
_cell.length_a   1.000
_cell.length_b   1.000
_cell.length_c   1.000
_cell.angle_alpha   90.00
_cell.angle_beta   90.00
_cell.angle_gamma   90.00
#
_symmetry.space_group_name_H-M   'P 1'
#
loop_
_entity.id
_entity.type
_entity.pdbx_description
1 polymer ?
#
loop_
_entity_poly.entity_id
_entity_poly.type
_entity_poly.pdbx_seq_one_letter_code
_entity_poly.pdbx_strand_id
1 'polypeptide(L)'
;MMANVLLSNGFEAIKTAGLFIMLIYIAMLIMFGVHFLLLASQGLNPIKYAKKAFPVWLFAFSSRSSLGTLPMTTSTLQNKFGVNSAIANFVASIGTTTG
;
A
#
# COMPACT_ATOMS: atom_id res chain seq x y z
N MET A 1 -28.72 0.05 7.16
CA MET A 1 -28.14 -1.26 6.77
C MET A 1 -27.28 -1.89 7.87
N MET A 2 -26.37 -1.16 8.54
CA MET A 2 -25.56 -1.72 9.66
C MET A 2 -26.38 -2.18 10.89
N ALA A 3 -27.47 -1.48 11.23
CA ALA A 3 -28.29 -1.81 12.41
C ALA A 3 -28.93 -3.22 12.33
N ASN A 4 -29.30 -3.70 11.14
CA ASN A 4 -29.98 -4.98 10.96
C ASN A 4 -29.00 -6.18 11.02
N VAL A 5 -27.74 -5.97 10.64
CA VAL A 5 -26.64 -6.97 10.73
C VAL A 5 -26.19 -7.15 12.18
N LEU A 6 -26.16 -6.06 12.96
CA LEU A 6 -25.87 -6.08 14.39
C LEU A 6 -26.95 -6.80 15.21
N LEU A 7 -28.23 -6.62 14.87
CA LEU A 7 -29.35 -7.22 15.60
C LEU A 7 -29.54 -8.72 15.34
N SER A 8 -29.13 -9.22 14.17
CA SER A 8 -29.32 -10.63 13.78
C SER A 8 -28.12 -11.54 14.12
N ASN A 9 -26.90 -10.98 14.23
CA ASN A 9 -25.67 -11.77 14.34
C ASN A 9 -24.69 -11.22 15.40
N GLY A 10 -25.13 -10.34 16.31
CA GLY A 10 -24.28 -9.41 17.08
C GLY A 10 -22.93 -9.92 17.60
N PHE A 11 -22.84 -11.15 18.11
CA PHE A 11 -21.56 -11.71 18.58
C PHE A 11 -20.76 -12.44 17.48
N GLU A 12 -21.43 -13.18 16.61
CA GLU A 12 -20.84 -13.88 15.44
C GLU A 12 -20.31 -12.91 14.38
N ALA A 13 -21.02 -11.80 14.15
CA ALA A 13 -20.64 -10.76 13.19
C ALA A 13 -19.38 -10.01 13.64
N ILE A 14 -19.25 -9.72 14.95
CA ILE A 14 -18.04 -9.09 15.51
C ILE A 14 -16.83 -10.03 15.35
N LYS A 15 -17.00 -11.32 15.66
CA LYS A 15 -15.95 -12.33 15.49
C LYS A 15 -15.51 -12.44 14.03
N THR A 16 -16.46 -12.47 13.10
CA THR A 16 -16.21 -12.54 11.66
C THR A 16 -15.51 -11.29 11.13
N ALA A 17 -15.94 -10.10 11.57
CA ALA A 17 -15.29 -8.84 11.20
C ALA A 17 -13.85 -8.74 11.73
N GLY A 18 -13.60 -9.19 12.97
CA GLY A 18 -12.26 -9.23 13.54
C GLY A 18 -11.33 -10.17 12.77
N LEU A 19 -11.80 -11.36 12.41
CA LEU A 19 -11.07 -12.31 11.56
C LEU A 19 -10.77 -11.72 10.18
N PHE A 20 -11.75 -11.06 9.57
CA PHE A 20 -11.57 -10.41 8.26
C PHE A 20 -10.49 -9.31 8.29
N ILE A 21 -10.50 -8.46 9.31
CA ILE A 21 -9.48 -7.43 9.51
C ILE A 21 -8.10 -8.07 9.67
N MET A 22 -7.98 -9.11 10.50
CA MET A 22 -6.73 -9.84 10.71
C MET A 22 -6.20 -10.43 9.40
N LEU A 23 -7.06 -11.06 8.60
CA LEU A 23 -6.69 -11.64 7.31
C LEU A 23 -6.18 -10.59 6.32
N ILE A 24 -6.80 -9.40 6.26
CA ILE A 24 -6.32 -8.31 5.38
C ILE A 24 -4.92 -7.85 5.79
N TYR A 25 -4.64 -7.71 7.09
CA TYR A 25 -3.29 -7.34 7.54
C TYR A 25 -2.26 -8.42 7.23
N ILE A 26 -2.61 -9.70 7.37
CA ILE A 26 -1.72 -10.82 6.97
C ILE A 26 -1.47 -10.80 5.46
N ALA A 27 -2.52 -10.65 4.66
CA ALA A 27 -2.40 -10.57 3.20
C ALA A 27 -1.52 -9.38 2.76
N MET A 28 -1.65 -8.23 3.43
CA MET A 28 -0.80 -7.07 3.20
C MET A 28 0.67 -7.37 3.50
N LEU A 29 0.97 -8.04 4.61
CA LEU A 29 2.34 -8.43 4.96
C LEU A 29 2.95 -9.39 3.93
N ILE A 30 2.16 -10.34 3.43
CA ILE A 30 2.59 -11.27 2.38
C ILE A 30 2.94 -10.49 1.10
N MET A 31 2.08 -9.55 0.68
CA MET A 31 2.34 -8.71 -0.50
C MET A 31 3.61 -7.85 -0.34
N PHE A 32 3.87 -7.31 0.85
CA PHE A 32 5.15 -6.63 1.13
C PHE A 32 6.34 -7.57 0.94
N GLY A 33 6.23 -8.83 1.39
CA GLY A 33 7.26 -9.85 1.18
C GLY A 33 7.52 -10.12 -0.31
N VAL A 34 6.46 -10.32 -1.10
CA VAL A 34 6.57 -10.51 -2.56
C VAL A 34 7.22 -9.29 -3.23
N HIS A 35 6.84 -8.08 -2.83
CA HIS A 35 7.40 -6.84 -3.36
C HIS A 35 8.91 -6.73 -3.08
N PHE A 36 9.34 -7.05 -1.86
CA PHE A 36 10.77 -7.05 -1.52
C PHE A 36 11.56 -8.13 -2.26
N LEU A 37 10.96 -9.30 -2.50
CA LEU A 37 11.59 -10.37 -3.28
C LEU A 37 11.81 -9.94 -4.73
N LEU A 38 10.83 -9.28 -5.34
CA LEU A 38 10.95 -8.70 -6.69
C LEU A 38 12.03 -7.61 -6.75
N LEU A 39 12.11 -6.74 -5.74
CA LEU A 39 13.19 -5.75 -5.68
C LEU A 39 14.57 -6.40 -5.58
N ALA A 40 14.69 -7.44 -4.75
CA ALA A 40 15.94 -8.18 -4.58
C ALA A 40 16.36 -8.89 -5.88
N SER A 41 15.43 -9.46 -6.65
CA SER A 41 15.73 -10.13 -7.92
C SER A 41 16.22 -9.16 -9.00
N GLN A 42 15.81 -7.89 -8.95
CA GLN A 42 16.29 -6.81 -9.81
C GLN A 42 17.64 -6.22 -9.35
N GLY A 43 18.27 -6.79 -8.31
CA GLY A 43 19.54 -6.29 -7.76
C GLY A 43 19.43 -5.03 -6.90
N LEU A 44 18.21 -4.61 -6.55
CA LEU A 44 18.00 -3.45 -5.69
C LEU A 44 18.04 -3.87 -4.22
N ASN A 45 18.70 -3.05 -3.38
CA ASN A 45 18.75 -3.30 -1.95
C ASN A 45 17.38 -2.98 -1.30
N PRO A 46 16.64 -3.98 -0.77
CA PRO A 46 15.29 -3.78 -0.23
C PRO A 46 15.25 -2.83 0.97
N ILE A 47 16.31 -2.82 1.79
CA ILE A 47 16.42 -1.98 2.99
C ILE A 47 16.58 -0.50 2.59
N LYS A 48 17.42 -0.22 1.58
CA LYS A 48 17.58 1.15 1.06
C LYS A 48 16.28 1.65 0.43
N TYR A 49 15.55 0.78 -0.28
CA TYR A 49 14.24 1.09 -0.83
C TYR A 49 13.23 1.43 0.27
N ALA A 50 13.08 0.54 1.26
CA ALA A 50 12.15 0.73 2.39
C ALA A 50 12.41 2.04 3.13
N LYS A 51 13.68 2.37 3.43
CA LYS A 51 14.04 3.64 4.09
C LYS A 51 13.63 4.87 3.28
N LYS A 52 13.78 4.83 1.96
CA LYS A 52 13.43 5.95 1.07
C LYS A 52 11.91 6.09 0.90
N ALA A 53 11.19 4.97 0.83
CA ALA A 53 9.75 4.88 0.61
C ALA A 53 8.89 5.04 1.89
N PHE A 54 9.46 4.81 3.08
CA PHE A 54 8.78 4.92 4.38
C PHE A 54 7.87 6.16 4.56
N PRO A 55 8.31 7.40 4.26
CA PRO A 55 7.45 8.57 4.44
C PRO A 55 6.21 8.55 3.51
N VAL A 56 6.33 7.99 2.31
CA VAL A 56 5.21 7.82 1.39
C VAL A 56 4.22 6.79 1.94
N TRP A 57 4.72 5.67 2.48
CA TRP A 57 3.86 4.65 3.09
C TRP A 57 3.10 5.17 4.30
N LEU A 58 3.77 5.95 5.16
CA LEU A 58 3.11 6.55 6.32
C LEU A 58 2.00 7.51 5.90
N PHE A 59 2.25 8.35 4.89
CA PHE A 59 1.23 9.25 4.35
C PHE A 59 0.10 8.50 3.66
N ALA A 60 0.39 7.45 2.89
CA ALA A 60 -0.61 6.62 2.22
C ALA A 60 -1.52 5.89 3.21
N PHE A 61 -0.95 5.34 4.28
CA PHE A 61 -1.70 4.70 5.34
C PHE A 61 -2.58 5.69 6.09
N SER A 62 -2.04 6.87 6.45
CA SER A 62 -2.79 7.89 7.17
C SER A 62 -3.89 8.53 6.33
N SER A 63 -3.63 8.81 5.05
CA SER A 63 -4.60 9.46 4.16
C SER A 63 -5.63 8.48 3.59
N ARG A 64 -5.33 7.17 3.62
CA ARG A 64 -6.14 6.12 3.03
C ARG A 64 -6.50 6.40 1.55
N SER A 65 -5.63 7.12 0.85
CA SER A 65 -5.89 7.59 -0.52
C SER A 65 -4.67 7.37 -1.41
N SER A 66 -4.80 6.48 -2.39
CA SER A 66 -3.76 6.22 -3.39
C SER A 66 -3.51 7.45 -4.27
N LEU A 67 -4.57 8.08 -4.79
CA LEU A 67 -4.49 9.35 -5.56
C LEU A 67 -3.89 10.50 -4.76
N GLY A 68 -4.24 10.60 -3.47
CA GLY A 68 -3.67 11.62 -2.59
C GLY A 68 -2.15 11.50 -2.43
N THR A 69 -1.60 10.29 -2.57
CA THR A 69 -0.16 10.03 -2.44
C THR A 69 0.63 10.18 -3.73
N LEU A 70 -0.04 10.40 -4.86
CA LEU A 70 0.58 10.45 -6.18
C LEU A 70 1.71 11.51 -6.27
N PRO A 71 1.53 12.78 -5.82
CA PRO A 71 2.59 13.78 -5.90
C PRO A 71 3.82 13.44 -5.04
N MET A 72 3.58 12.81 -3.89
CA MET A 72 4.65 12.40 -2.97
C MET A 72 5.42 11.19 -3.51
N THR A 73 4.70 10.28 -4.18
CA THR A 73 5.26 9.10 -4.85
C THR A 73 6.14 9.50 -6.03
N THR A 74 5.65 10.36 -6.93
CA THR A 74 6.42 10.84 -8.09
C THR A 74 7.67 11.62 -7.65
N SER A 75 7.54 12.49 -6.65
CA SER A 75 8.69 13.22 -6.07
C SER A 75 9.73 12.27 -5.47
N THR A 76 9.29 11.19 -4.83
CA THR A 76 10.20 10.19 -4.24
C THR A 76 10.91 9.37 -5.33
N LEU A 77 10.20 8.99 -6.40
CA LEU A 77 10.77 8.31 -7.57
C LEU A 77 11.84 9.16 -8.26
N GLN A 78 11.58 10.45 -8.44
CA GLN A 78 12.53 11.37 -9.09
C GLN A 78 13.71 11.69 -8.17
N ASN A 79 13.45 12.20 -6.96
CA ASN A 79 14.49 12.77 -6.10
C ASN A 79 15.26 11.74 -5.28
N LYS A 80 14.62 10.63 -4.88
CA LYS A 80 15.28 9.60 -4.05
C LYS A 80 15.72 8.38 -4.84
N PHE A 81 15.02 8.05 -5.92
CA PHE A 81 15.31 6.88 -6.76
C PHE A 81 15.95 7.23 -8.11
N GLY A 82 16.04 8.51 -8.49
CA GLY A 82 16.73 8.95 -9.69
C GLY A 82 16.03 8.58 -11.00
N VAL A 83 14.74 8.26 -10.95
CA VAL A 83 13.95 7.90 -12.12
C VAL A 83 13.61 9.16 -12.93
N ASN A 84 13.70 9.09 -14.26
CA ASN A 84 13.31 10.19 -15.14
C ASN A 84 11.84 10.59 -14.88
N SER A 85 11.55 11.90 -14.90
CA SER A 85 10.21 12.44 -14.61
C SER A 85 9.10 11.86 -15.49
N ALA A 86 9.38 11.59 -16.78
CA ALA A 86 8.42 10.99 -17.70
C ALA A 86 8.03 9.57 -17.26
N ILE A 87 9.02 8.74 -16.92
CA ILE A 87 8.79 7.36 -16.43
C ILE A 87 8.12 7.38 -15.06
N ALA A 88 8.58 8.25 -14.15
CA ALA A 88 8.03 8.36 -12.81
C ALA A 88 6.55 8.76 -12.81
N ASN A 89 6.16 9.74 -13.64
CA ASN A 89 4.77 10.18 -13.75
C ASN A 89 3.90 9.14 -14.45
N PHE A 90 4.39 8.50 -15.52
CA PHE A 90 3.64 7.49 -16.24
C PHE A 90 3.35 6.25 -15.38
N VAL A 91 4.40 5.66 -14.79
CA VAL A 91 4.27 4.45 -13.97
C VAL A 91 3.45 4.71 -12.71
N ALA A 92 3.66 5.86 -12.04
CA ALA A 92 2.87 6.20 -10.86
C ALA A 92 1.40 6.44 -11.19
N SER A 93 1.09 7.14 -12.29
CA SER A 93 -0.30 7.42 -12.66
C SER A 93 -1.05 6.13 -13.02
N ILE A 94 -0.46 5.25 -13.83
CA ILE A 94 -1.05 3.96 -14.16
C ILE A 94 -1.20 3.10 -12.90
N GLY A 95 -0.18 3.04 -12.04
CA GLY A 95 -0.23 2.25 -10.81
C GLY A 95 -1.28 2.74 -9.80
N THR A 96 -1.63 4.02 -9.82
CA THR A 96 -2.66 4.57 -8.93
C THR A 96 -4.09 4.34 -9.45
N THR A 97 -4.29 4.26 -10.76
CA THR A 97 -5.63 4.12 -11.37
C THR A 97 -5.97 2.72 -11.84
N THR A 98 -4.97 1.86 -12.07
CA THR A 98 -5.13 0.50 -12.60
C THR A 98 -5.19 -0.55 -11.47
N GLY A 99 -5.74 -0.17 -10.32
CA GLY A 99 -5.89 -1.02 -9.13
C GLY A 99 -7.32 -1.51 -8.94
#